data_AF-A0A6N9CA79-F1
#
_entry.id   AF-A0A6N9CA79-F1
#
_cell.length_a   1.000
_cell.length_b   1.000
_cell.length_c   1.000
_cell.angle_alpha   90.00
_cell.angle_beta   90.00
_cell.angle_gamma   90.00
#
_symmetry.space_group_name_H-M   'P 1'
#
loop_
_entity.id
_entity.type
_entity.pdbx_description
1 polymer ?
#
loop_
_entity_poly.entity_id
_entity_poly.type
_entity_poly.pdbx_seq_one_letter_code
_entity_poly.pdbx_strand_id
1 'polypeptide(L)'
;MKILLQLAREPVMIGAFIAMMLFLVGIYFLGNWLYDTVIFDTVPPNPAASVEIAGPPTPSEPNPSQYEDYLNTPVDESLHGLGPYPELPADYTHPYIWQALEDSYYEGAADIEHELIHRVLVKLWKSGTKVDTGVMGDNGRVYPLYADTIYVQWRERKDATGTPHRYLHEALCLPELVQHEDAIEAGVIPSGVKVIEQEDAGIDPYVFLGLESIRVDSETAVDR
;
A
#
# COMPACT_ATOMS: atom_id res chain seq x y z
N MET A 1 29.21 -23.87 -8.00
CA MET A 1 30.05 -24.05 -6.79
C MET A 1 31.47 -24.58 -7.04
N LYS A 2 31.77 -25.25 -8.17
CA LYS A 2 33.15 -25.74 -8.46
C LYS A 2 34.14 -24.66 -8.94
N ILE A 3 33.67 -23.54 -9.47
CA ILE A 3 34.53 -22.47 -10.02
C ILE A 3 35.18 -21.63 -8.90
N LEU A 4 34.51 -21.45 -7.76
CA LEU A 4 35.03 -20.68 -6.61
C LEU A 4 36.19 -21.38 -5.89
N LEU A 5 36.28 -22.71 -5.95
CA LEU A 5 37.35 -23.48 -5.30
C LEU A 5 38.66 -23.50 -6.10
N GLN A 6 38.62 -23.14 -7.39
CA GLN A 6 39.81 -23.19 -8.26
C GLN A 6 40.64 -21.89 -8.22
N LEU A 7 40.03 -20.78 -7.77
CA LEU A 7 40.69 -19.46 -7.64
C LEU A 7 41.50 -19.30 -6.33
N ALA A 8 41.40 -20.24 -5.38
CA ALA A 8 42.06 -20.16 -4.07
C ALA A 8 43.52 -20.64 -4.04
N ARG A 9 44.12 -21.01 -5.19
CA ARG A 9 45.48 -21.58 -5.26
C ARG A 9 46.59 -20.59 -5.63
N GLU A 10 46.25 -19.37 -6.04
CA GLU A 10 47.26 -18.37 -6.41
C GLU A 10 47.08 -17.09 -5.57
N PRO A 11 48.06 -16.74 -4.70
CA PRO A 11 47.94 -15.58 -3.80
C PRO A 11 47.83 -14.25 -4.56
N VAL A 12 48.31 -14.20 -5.80
CA VAL A 12 48.21 -13.02 -6.68
C VAL A 12 46.75 -12.74 -7.08
N MET A 13 45.95 -13.79 -7.32
CA MET A 13 44.55 -13.64 -7.76
C MET A 13 43.63 -13.22 -6.61
N ILE A 14 43.94 -13.61 -5.37
CA ILE A 14 43.18 -13.20 -4.18
C ILE A 14 43.36 -11.70 -3.95
N GLY A 15 44.58 -11.17 -4.09
CA GLY A 15 44.84 -9.74 -3.96
C GLY A 15 44.10 -8.90 -5.01
N ALA A 16 44.12 -9.33 -6.28
CA ALA A 16 43.40 -8.65 -7.34
C ALA A 16 41.86 -8.67 -7.14
N PHE A 17 41.32 -9.79 -6.65
CA PHE A 17 39.90 -9.92 -6.37
C PHE A 17 39.44 -9.04 -5.21
N ILE A 18 40.22 -8.95 -4.12
CA ILE A 18 39.94 -8.06 -2.99
C ILE A 18 40.00 -6.59 -3.43
N ALA A 19 41.02 -6.21 -4.22
CA ALA A 19 41.13 -4.83 -4.74
C ALA A 19 39.94 -4.46 -5.65
N MET A 20 39.48 -5.38 -6.50
CA MET A 20 38.31 -5.19 -7.35
C MET A 20 37.02 -5.04 -6.52
N MET A 21 36.84 -5.86 -5.48
CA MET A 21 35.68 -5.77 -4.59
C MET A 21 35.64 -4.44 -3.82
N LEU A 22 36.80 -3.98 -3.30
CA LEU A 22 36.90 -2.69 -2.63
C LEU A 22 36.64 -1.51 -3.59
N PHE A 23 37.06 -1.62 -4.84
CA PHE A 23 36.79 -0.62 -5.88
C PHE A 23 35.29 -0.55 -6.22
N LEU A 24 34.62 -1.69 -6.36
CA LEU A 24 33.18 -1.75 -6.64
C LEU A 24 32.33 -1.22 -5.46
N VAL A 25 32.73 -1.55 -4.23
CA VAL A 25 32.09 -0.99 -3.01
C VAL A 25 32.31 0.54 -2.95
N GLY A 26 33.51 1.01 -3.27
CA GLY A 26 33.81 2.44 -3.36
C GLY A 26 32.95 3.17 -4.42
N ILE A 27 32.76 2.59 -5.60
CA ILE A 27 31.86 3.13 -6.64
C ILE A 27 30.42 3.18 -6.15
N TYR A 28 29.96 2.14 -5.45
CA TYR A 28 28.58 2.09 -4.93
C TYR A 28 28.34 3.20 -3.89
N PHE A 29 29.26 3.39 -2.94
CA PHE A 29 29.16 4.48 -1.95
C PHE A 29 29.32 5.87 -2.58
N LEU A 30 30.20 6.03 -3.57
CA LEU A 30 30.36 7.31 -4.28
C LEU A 30 29.13 7.64 -5.14
N GLY A 31 28.49 6.62 -5.73
CA GLY A 31 27.25 6.76 -6.49
C GLY A 31 26.08 7.22 -5.63
N ASN A 32 25.87 6.59 -4.46
CA ASN A 32 24.83 7.02 -3.52
C ASN A 32 25.10 8.41 -2.94
N TRP A 33 26.35 8.73 -2.61
CA TRP A 33 26.72 10.06 -2.10
C TRP A 33 26.52 11.17 -3.16
N LEU A 34 26.84 10.89 -4.43
CA LEU A 34 26.57 11.81 -5.54
C LEU A 34 25.07 11.94 -5.85
N TYR A 35 24.28 10.89 -5.66
CA TYR A 35 22.83 10.96 -5.85
C TYR A 35 22.17 11.93 -4.85
N ASP A 36 22.61 11.92 -3.59
CA ASP A 36 22.11 12.83 -2.56
C ASP A 36 22.59 14.28 -2.72
N THR A 37 23.74 14.51 -3.38
CA THR A 37 24.29 15.87 -3.56
C THR A 37 23.86 16.55 -4.85
N VAL A 38 23.39 15.81 -5.87
CA VAL A 38 23.08 16.38 -7.20
C VAL A 38 21.61 16.75 -7.38
N ILE A 39 20.69 16.33 -6.50
CA ILE A 39 19.25 16.65 -6.63
C ILE A 39 18.80 17.68 -5.58
N PHE A 40 19.46 18.82 -5.39
CA PHE A 40 18.77 19.96 -4.72
C PHE A 40 19.20 21.38 -5.12
N ASP A 41 20.20 21.58 -5.98
CA ASP A 41 20.53 22.94 -6.41
C ASP A 41 20.81 23.02 -7.91
N THR A 42 20.15 23.96 -8.56
CA THR A 42 20.29 24.41 -9.96
C THR A 42 19.36 23.80 -11.02
N VAL A 43 18.04 23.95 -10.85
CA VAL A 43 17.17 24.19 -12.02
C VAL A 43 17.25 25.69 -12.34
N PRO A 44 17.97 26.11 -13.39
CA PRO A 44 17.92 27.51 -13.82
C PRO A 44 16.48 27.85 -14.25
N PRO A 45 15.99 29.07 -14.00
CA PRO A 45 14.70 29.50 -14.49
C PRO A 45 14.69 29.39 -16.02
N ASN A 46 13.84 28.50 -16.53
CA ASN A 46 13.64 28.29 -17.96
C ASN A 46 13.16 29.61 -18.59
N PRO A 47 13.90 30.23 -19.53
CA PRO A 47 13.43 31.41 -20.22
C PRO A 47 12.20 31.02 -21.06
N ALA A 48 11.09 31.69 -20.77
CA ALA A 48 9.78 31.46 -21.39
C ALA A 48 9.86 31.44 -22.93
N ALA A 49 10.02 30.25 -23.50
CA ALA A 49 9.68 29.96 -24.88
C ALA A 49 8.21 29.52 -24.88
N SER A 50 7.32 30.41 -25.32
CA SER A 50 5.91 30.12 -25.54
C SER A 50 5.79 29.15 -26.72
N VAL A 51 5.85 27.85 -26.43
CA VAL A 51 5.42 26.81 -27.35
C VAL A 51 3.89 26.83 -27.34
N GLU A 52 3.31 27.23 -28.48
CA GLU A 52 1.87 27.13 -28.71
C GLU A 52 1.53 25.65 -28.93
N ILE A 53 1.43 24.90 -27.83
CA ILE A 53 0.95 23.52 -27.82
C ILE A 53 -0.53 23.61 -28.16
N ALA A 54 -0.92 23.11 -29.34
CA ALA A 54 -2.32 22.89 -29.65
C ALA A 54 -2.91 22.07 -28.50
N GLY A 55 -3.85 22.67 -27.76
CA GLY A 55 -4.44 22.05 -26.59
C GLY A 55 -4.98 20.67 -26.94
N PRO A 56 -4.95 19.71 -26.01
CA PRO A 56 -5.64 18.44 -26.22
C PRO A 56 -7.08 18.73 -26.69
N PRO A 57 -7.62 17.94 -27.64
CA PRO A 57 -8.98 18.13 -28.09
C PRO A 57 -9.86 18.23 -26.85
N THR A 58 -10.62 19.33 -26.73
CA THR A 58 -11.54 19.52 -25.62
C THR A 58 -12.44 18.29 -25.59
N PRO A 59 -12.39 17.46 -24.52
CA PRO A 59 -13.31 16.35 -24.39
C PRO A 59 -14.70 16.94 -24.55
N SER A 60 -15.49 16.39 -25.47
CA SER A 60 -16.89 16.79 -25.62
C SER A 60 -17.52 16.75 -24.24
N GLU A 61 -18.04 17.89 -23.75
CA GLU A 61 -18.71 17.93 -22.45
C GLU A 61 -19.76 16.82 -22.44
N PRO A 62 -19.62 15.83 -21.55
CA PRO A 62 -20.56 14.73 -21.50
C PRO A 62 -21.94 15.31 -21.15
N ASN A 63 -22.95 14.94 -21.94
CA ASN A 63 -24.30 15.46 -21.82
C ASN A 63 -24.83 15.15 -20.39
N PRO A 64 -25.20 16.16 -19.58
CA PRO A 64 -25.66 15.96 -18.20
C PRO A 64 -26.79 14.94 -18.06
N SER A 65 -27.63 14.80 -19.10
CA SER A 65 -28.75 13.86 -19.10
C SER A 65 -28.34 12.38 -19.19
N GLN A 66 -27.10 12.05 -19.55
CA GLN A 66 -26.63 10.66 -19.51
C GLN A 66 -26.24 10.22 -18.09
N TYR A 67 -25.85 11.15 -17.21
CA TYR A 67 -25.51 10.82 -15.83
C TYR A 67 -26.74 10.48 -15.00
N GLU A 68 -27.88 11.13 -15.24
CA GLU A 68 -29.11 10.85 -14.48
C GLU A 68 -29.70 9.44 -14.73
N ASP A 69 -29.44 8.85 -15.90
CA ASP A 69 -29.91 7.49 -16.23
C ASP A 69 -28.96 6.41 -15.69
N TYR A 70 -27.65 6.66 -15.72
CA TYR A 70 -26.63 5.80 -15.10
C TYR A 70 -26.72 5.78 -13.56
N LEU A 71 -27.09 6.91 -12.93
CA LEU A 71 -27.27 7.00 -11.48
C LEU A 71 -28.46 6.18 -10.94
N ASN A 72 -29.37 5.72 -11.81
CA ASN A 72 -30.62 5.07 -11.40
C ASN A 72 -30.70 3.58 -11.74
N THR A 73 -29.67 2.98 -12.35
CA THR A 73 -29.63 1.52 -12.50
C THR A 73 -28.93 0.95 -11.27
N PRO A 74 -29.63 0.18 -10.42
CA PRO A 74 -28.99 -0.49 -9.30
C PRO A 74 -27.92 -1.42 -9.84
N VAL A 75 -26.68 -1.15 -9.46
CA VAL A 75 -25.57 -2.07 -9.71
C VAL A 75 -25.75 -3.17 -8.68
N ASP A 76 -26.37 -4.27 -9.09
CA ASP A 76 -26.79 -5.31 -8.15
C ASP A 76 -25.67 -6.30 -7.80
N GLU A 77 -24.62 -6.41 -8.63
CA GLU A 77 -23.61 -7.46 -8.52
C GLU A 77 -22.15 -6.96 -8.60
N SER A 78 -21.27 -7.62 -7.84
CA SER A 78 -19.81 -7.41 -7.87
C SER A 78 -19.22 -7.64 -9.26
N LEU A 79 -18.35 -6.73 -9.68
CA LEU A 79 -17.53 -6.90 -10.90
C LEU A 79 -16.45 -7.99 -10.74
N HIS A 80 -16.14 -8.37 -9.51
CA HIS A 80 -15.15 -9.38 -9.16
C HIS A 80 -15.76 -10.75 -8.82
N GLY A 81 -17.07 -10.92 -9.02
CA GLY A 81 -17.74 -12.20 -8.76
C GLY A 81 -17.93 -12.51 -7.26
N LEU A 82 -17.87 -11.51 -6.39
CA LEU A 82 -18.12 -11.65 -4.94
C LEU A 82 -19.63 -11.76 -4.59
N GLY A 83 -20.50 -11.87 -5.60
CA GLY A 83 -21.94 -11.86 -5.46
C GLY A 83 -22.54 -10.45 -5.30
N PRO A 84 -23.81 -10.34 -4.91
CA PRO A 84 -24.48 -9.04 -4.77
C PRO A 84 -23.77 -8.10 -3.80
N TYR A 85 -23.81 -6.80 -4.08
CA TYR A 85 -23.32 -5.82 -3.13
C TYR A 85 -24.19 -5.80 -1.86
N PRO A 86 -23.61 -5.66 -0.67
CA PRO A 86 -24.41 -5.59 0.54
C PRO A 86 -25.16 -4.26 0.59
N GLU A 87 -26.42 -4.29 1.05
CA GLU A 87 -27.21 -3.07 1.27
C GLU A 87 -26.45 -2.10 2.20
N LEU A 88 -26.43 -0.81 1.88
CA LEU A 88 -25.77 0.19 2.70
C LEU A 88 -26.68 0.63 3.87
N PRO A 89 -26.15 0.72 5.10
CA PRO A 89 -26.85 1.41 6.19
C PRO A 89 -27.20 2.84 5.79
N ALA A 90 -28.40 3.31 6.17
CA ALA A 90 -28.88 4.64 5.80
C ALA A 90 -27.99 5.79 6.34
N ASP A 91 -27.21 5.52 7.39
CA ASP A 91 -26.27 6.46 8.02
C ASP A 91 -24.81 6.21 7.59
N TYR A 92 -24.55 5.37 6.58
CA TYR A 92 -23.19 5.10 6.12
C TYR A 92 -22.58 6.32 5.43
N THR A 93 -21.33 6.64 5.76
CA THR A 93 -20.64 7.87 5.31
C THR A 93 -20.43 7.93 3.79
N HIS A 94 -20.41 6.78 3.11
CA HIS A 94 -20.19 6.65 1.67
C HIS A 94 -21.41 6.01 0.96
N PRO A 95 -22.55 6.73 0.80
CA PRO A 95 -23.79 6.15 0.31
C PRO A 95 -23.75 5.71 -1.17
N TYR A 96 -22.71 6.09 -1.91
CA TYR A 96 -22.52 5.76 -3.33
C TYR A 96 -21.29 4.89 -3.57
N ILE A 97 -20.83 4.15 -2.55
CA ILE A 97 -19.54 3.46 -2.63
C ILE A 97 -19.50 2.40 -3.73
N TRP A 98 -20.61 1.71 -4.00
CA TRP A 98 -20.65 0.67 -5.04
C TRP A 98 -20.53 1.27 -6.44
N GLN A 99 -21.18 2.42 -6.69
CA GLN A 99 -21.04 3.15 -7.94
C GLN A 99 -19.61 3.68 -8.11
N ALA A 100 -19.04 4.27 -7.07
CA ALA A 100 -17.68 4.80 -7.12
C ALA A 100 -16.63 3.72 -7.41
N LEU A 101 -16.82 2.50 -6.88
CA LEU A 101 -15.94 1.36 -7.18
C LEU A 101 -16.07 0.90 -8.63
N GLU A 102 -17.28 0.88 -9.18
CA GLU A 102 -17.50 0.53 -10.59
C GLU A 102 -16.88 1.57 -11.54
N ASP A 103 -17.12 2.86 -11.30
CA ASP A 103 -16.50 3.95 -12.06
C ASP A 103 -14.97 3.81 -12.05
N SER A 104 -14.41 3.59 -10.85
CA SER A 104 -12.98 3.37 -10.66
C SER A 104 -12.47 2.10 -11.35
N TYR A 105 -13.27 1.03 -11.43
CA TYR A 105 -12.91 -0.22 -12.11
C TYR A 105 -12.77 0.01 -13.62
N TYR A 106 -13.70 0.76 -14.23
CA TYR A 106 -13.62 1.10 -15.65
C TYR A 106 -12.46 2.04 -15.99
N GLU A 107 -11.99 2.82 -15.00
CA GLU A 107 -10.76 3.60 -15.09
C GLU A 107 -9.48 2.78 -14.83
N GLY A 108 -9.62 1.51 -14.42
CA GLY A 108 -8.52 0.62 -14.07
C GLY A 108 -7.89 0.92 -12.71
N ALA A 109 -8.58 1.67 -11.85
CA ALA A 109 -8.13 2.10 -10.53
C ALA A 109 -8.68 1.24 -9.38
N ALA A 110 -9.88 0.66 -9.52
CA ALA A 110 -10.42 -0.25 -8.51
C ALA A 110 -10.06 -1.71 -8.80
N ASP A 111 -9.57 -2.37 -7.77
CA ASP A 111 -9.30 -3.80 -7.74
C ASP A 111 -10.21 -4.50 -6.71
N ILE A 112 -10.09 -5.83 -6.68
CA ILE A 112 -10.81 -6.68 -5.73
C ILE A 112 -10.51 -6.31 -4.27
N GLU A 113 -9.34 -5.76 -3.97
CA GLU A 113 -8.95 -5.39 -2.61
C GLU A 113 -9.80 -4.24 -2.10
N HIS A 114 -10.01 -3.20 -2.93
CA HIS A 114 -10.90 -2.09 -2.60
C HIS A 114 -12.34 -2.56 -2.33
N GLU A 115 -12.88 -3.46 -3.16
CA GLU A 115 -14.22 -4.01 -2.93
C GLU A 115 -14.29 -4.78 -1.60
N LEU A 116 -13.29 -5.62 -1.30
CA LEU A 116 -13.21 -6.39 -0.05
C LEU A 116 -13.13 -5.48 1.19
N ILE A 117 -12.33 -4.42 1.14
CA ILE A 117 -12.24 -3.42 2.22
C ILE A 117 -13.63 -2.87 2.49
N HIS A 118 -14.34 -2.36 1.48
CA HIS A 118 -15.64 -1.73 1.68
C HIS A 118 -16.72 -2.71 2.14
N ARG A 119 -16.73 -3.94 1.63
CA ARG A 119 -17.64 -4.99 2.14
C ARG A 119 -17.41 -5.26 3.64
N VAL A 120 -16.16 -5.33 4.07
CA VAL A 120 -15.80 -5.49 5.50
C VAL A 120 -16.30 -4.30 6.32
N LEU A 121 -16.02 -3.07 5.88
CA LEU A 121 -16.43 -1.85 6.59
C LEU A 121 -17.95 -1.74 6.71
N VAL A 122 -18.70 -2.04 5.65
CA VAL A 122 -20.18 -2.05 5.66
C VAL A 122 -20.71 -3.10 6.64
N LYS A 123 -20.13 -4.30 6.67
CA LYS A 123 -20.53 -5.36 7.61
C LYS A 123 -20.23 -4.97 9.07
N LEU A 124 -19.07 -4.36 9.34
CA LEU A 124 -18.73 -3.80 10.66
C LEU A 124 -19.74 -2.73 11.09
N TRP A 125 -20.08 -1.82 10.17
CA TRP A 125 -21.04 -0.75 10.41
C TRP A 125 -22.43 -1.28 10.80
N LYS A 126 -22.90 -2.32 10.09
CA LYS A 126 -24.16 -3.01 10.41
C LYS A 126 -24.14 -3.70 11.78
N SER A 127 -22.99 -4.17 12.24
CA SER A 127 -22.83 -4.74 13.60
C SER A 127 -22.70 -3.69 14.71
N GLY A 128 -22.73 -2.40 14.37
CA GLY A 128 -22.63 -1.29 15.34
C GLY A 128 -21.23 -0.71 15.50
N THR A 129 -20.23 -1.24 14.78
CA THR A 129 -18.86 -0.73 14.79
C THR A 129 -18.70 0.26 13.64
N LYS A 130 -18.80 1.55 13.93
CA LYS A 130 -18.76 2.63 12.94
C LYS A 130 -17.29 2.95 12.60
N VAL A 131 -16.86 2.56 11.40
CA VAL A 131 -15.53 2.85 10.86
C VAL A 131 -15.67 3.30 9.42
N ASP A 132 -15.09 4.46 9.10
CA ASP A 132 -15.27 5.11 7.81
C ASP A 132 -14.27 4.67 6.74
N THR A 133 -13.13 4.12 7.14
CA THR A 133 -12.04 3.76 6.23
C THR A 133 -11.21 2.59 6.75
N GLY A 134 -10.49 1.95 5.85
CA GLY A 134 -9.66 0.78 6.12
C GLY A 134 -8.61 0.62 5.04
N VAL A 135 -7.61 -0.20 5.32
CA VAL A 135 -6.54 -0.54 4.38
C VAL A 135 -6.39 -2.05 4.29
N MET A 136 -6.02 -2.55 3.10
CA MET A 136 -5.54 -3.91 2.95
C MET A 136 -4.03 -3.91 3.25
N GLY A 137 -3.59 -4.73 4.20
CA GLY A 137 -2.15 -4.95 4.37
C GLY A 137 -1.63 -6.00 3.40
N ASP A 138 -0.31 -6.07 3.25
CA ASP A 138 0.38 -7.05 2.37
C ASP A 138 0.03 -8.51 2.67
N ASN A 139 -0.50 -8.80 3.86
CA ASN A 139 -0.97 -10.13 4.26
C ASN A 139 -2.42 -10.43 3.83
N GLY A 140 -3.03 -9.59 2.99
CA GLY A 140 -4.40 -9.75 2.48
C GLY A 140 -5.47 -9.59 3.55
N ARG A 141 -5.14 -8.96 4.69
CA ARG A 141 -6.10 -8.64 5.76
C ARG A 141 -6.53 -7.19 5.69
N VAL A 142 -7.79 -6.96 6.02
CA VAL A 142 -8.35 -5.60 6.14
C VAL A 142 -8.13 -5.07 7.55
N TYR A 143 -7.56 -3.89 7.65
CA TYR A 143 -7.34 -3.16 8.90
C TYR A 143 -8.26 -1.94 8.94
N PRO A 144 -9.40 -1.99 9.64
CA PRO A 144 -10.27 -0.82 9.82
C PRO A 144 -9.53 0.25 10.63
N LEU A 145 -9.46 1.49 10.12
CA LEU A 145 -8.69 2.55 10.78
C LEU A 145 -9.56 3.29 11.81
N TYR A 146 -9.40 2.93 13.09
CA TYR A 146 -10.10 3.57 14.21
C TYR A 146 -9.38 4.84 14.67
N ALA A 147 -10.14 5.81 15.18
CA ALA A 147 -9.64 7.08 15.69
C ALA A 147 -8.67 6.97 16.88
N ASP A 148 -8.62 5.81 17.55
CA ASP A 148 -7.79 5.56 18.72
C ASP A 148 -6.81 4.39 18.53
N THR A 149 -6.61 3.89 17.31
CA THR A 149 -5.84 2.66 17.06
C THR A 149 -4.74 2.88 16.03
N ILE A 150 -3.54 2.41 16.34
CA ILE A 150 -2.39 2.35 15.45
C ILE A 150 -1.97 0.88 15.32
N TYR A 151 -2.04 0.35 14.10
CA TYR A 151 -1.51 -0.99 13.82
C TYR A 151 -0.04 -0.89 13.46
N VAL A 152 0.82 -1.60 14.19
CA VAL A 152 2.26 -1.51 14.01
C VAL A 152 2.84 -2.82 13.47
N GLN A 153 3.76 -2.71 12.51
CA GLN A 153 4.64 -3.81 12.14
C GLN A 153 6.04 -3.48 12.65
N TRP A 154 6.61 -4.40 13.43
CA TRP A 154 7.97 -4.30 13.92
C TRP A 154 8.90 -5.17 13.09
N ARG A 155 10.14 -4.72 12.88
CA ARG A 155 11.21 -5.56 12.31
C ARG A 155 12.44 -5.54 13.20
N GLU A 156 13.29 -6.53 13.01
CA GLU A 156 14.58 -6.64 13.70
C GLU A 156 15.74 -6.35 12.73
N ARG A 157 16.71 -5.57 13.20
CA ARG A 157 18.01 -5.41 12.55
C ARG A 157 19.12 -5.69 13.55
N LYS A 158 20.23 -6.25 13.11
CA LYS A 158 21.42 -6.43 13.96
C LYS A 158 22.33 -5.22 13.84
N ASP A 159 22.83 -4.73 14.96
CA ASP A 159 23.87 -3.69 14.95
C ASP A 159 25.26 -4.28 14.61
N ALA A 160 26.30 -3.44 14.64
CA ALA A 160 27.68 -3.84 14.35
C ALA A 160 28.22 -4.92 15.31
N THR A 161 27.61 -5.10 16.48
CA THR A 161 27.98 -6.14 17.47
C THR A 161 27.20 -7.43 17.27
N GLY A 162 26.24 -7.46 16.34
CA GLY A 162 25.32 -8.58 16.14
C GLY A 162 24.11 -8.58 17.07
N THR A 163 23.95 -7.55 17.90
CA THR A 163 22.83 -7.42 18.84
C THR A 163 21.56 -7.06 18.07
N PRO A 164 20.45 -7.80 18.24
CA PRO A 164 19.19 -7.47 17.58
C PRO A 164 18.58 -6.21 18.20
N HIS A 165 18.07 -5.34 17.34
CA HIS A 165 17.32 -4.13 17.68
C HIS A 165 16.00 -4.16 16.93
N ARG A 166 14.90 -4.07 17.69
CA ARG A 166 13.54 -3.91 17.14
C ARG A 166 13.35 -2.45 16.73
N TYR A 167 12.77 -2.20 15.57
CA TYR A 167 12.41 -0.87 15.12
C TYR A 167 11.03 -0.88 14.45
N LEU A 168 10.33 0.25 14.51
CA LEU A 168 9.03 0.42 13.88
C LEU A 168 9.25 0.41 12.37
N HIS A 169 8.69 -0.60 11.70
CA HIS A 169 8.81 -0.71 10.24
C HIS A 169 7.68 -0.01 9.51
N GLU A 170 6.47 -0.15 10.04
CA GLU A 170 5.25 0.40 9.44
C GLU A 170 4.23 0.71 10.54
N ALA A 171 3.47 1.78 10.35
CA ALA A 171 2.29 2.11 11.14
C ALA A 171 1.10 2.36 10.20
N LEU A 172 -0.02 1.68 10.44
CA LEU A 172 -1.29 1.91 9.75
C LEU A 172 -2.24 2.58 10.74
N CYS A 173 -2.59 3.83 10.47
CA CYS A 173 -3.46 4.62 11.32
C CYS A 173 -4.15 5.74 10.52
N LEU A 174 -5.09 6.44 11.15
CA LEU A 174 -5.62 7.67 10.58
C LEU A 174 -4.57 8.79 10.60
N PRO A 175 -4.63 9.77 9.67
CA PRO A 175 -3.68 10.89 9.62
C PRO A 175 -3.51 11.64 10.94
N GLU A 176 -4.57 11.75 11.74
CA GLU A 176 -4.57 12.41 13.05
C GLU A 176 -3.82 11.63 14.13
N LEU A 177 -3.29 10.44 13.86
CA LEU A 177 -2.47 9.66 14.79
C LEU A 177 -0.99 9.60 14.39
N VAL A 178 -0.64 10.07 13.18
CA VAL A 178 0.73 10.03 12.64
C VAL A 178 1.71 10.81 13.53
N GLN A 179 1.28 11.88 14.21
CA GLN A 179 2.16 12.62 15.13
C GLN A 179 2.65 11.79 16.34
N HIS A 180 2.12 10.58 16.54
CA HIS A 180 2.52 9.69 17.62
C HIS A 180 3.59 8.66 17.23
N GLU A 181 3.99 8.59 15.96
CA GLU A 181 4.96 7.60 15.47
C GLU A 181 6.30 7.66 16.21
N ASP A 182 6.88 8.86 16.40
CA ASP A 182 8.14 9.04 17.14
C ASP A 182 8.06 8.54 18.58
N ALA A 183 6.91 8.76 19.24
CA ALA A 183 6.69 8.29 20.60
C ALA A 183 6.62 6.76 20.64
N ILE A 184 5.92 6.15 19.67
CA ILE A 184 5.80 4.70 19.55
C ILE A 184 7.16 4.06 19.24
N GLU A 185 7.95 4.64 18.33
CA GLU A 185 9.31 4.17 18.03
C GLU A 185 10.21 4.22 19.27
N ALA A 186 10.04 5.25 20.11
CA ALA A 186 10.71 5.36 21.41
C ALA A 186 10.14 4.42 22.51
N GLY A 187 9.15 3.58 22.18
CA GLY A 187 8.50 2.66 23.12
C GLY A 187 7.49 3.31 24.06
N VAL A 188 7.03 4.52 23.75
CA VAL A 188 6.05 5.28 24.53
C VAL A 188 4.68 5.21 23.84
N ILE A 189 3.70 4.62 24.52
CA ILE A 189 2.32 4.56 24.04
C ILE A 189 1.58 5.85 24.48
N PRO A 190 1.09 6.68 23.55
CA PRO A 190 0.33 7.88 23.91
C PRO A 190 -0.95 7.55 24.68
N SER A 191 -1.36 8.46 25.58
CA SER A 191 -2.60 8.27 26.34
C SER A 191 -3.81 8.22 25.42
N GLY A 192 -4.67 7.22 25.60
CA GLY A 192 -5.87 7.04 24.78
C GLY A 192 -5.63 6.36 23.43
N VAL A 193 -4.39 6.03 23.07
CA VAL A 193 -4.06 5.31 21.84
C VAL A 193 -3.83 3.83 22.14
N LYS A 194 -4.46 2.96 21.33
CA LYS A 194 -4.21 1.52 21.29
C LYS A 194 -3.15 1.24 20.22
N VAL A 195 -2.10 0.55 20.62
CA VAL A 195 -1.08 0.06 19.70
C VAL A 195 -1.26 -1.45 19.59
N ILE A 196 -1.50 -1.94 18.37
CA ILE A 196 -1.79 -3.36 18.10
C ILE A 196 -0.78 -3.85 17.06
N GLU A 197 -0.15 -5.00 17.29
CA GLU A 197 0.74 -5.58 16.28
C GLU A 197 -0.07 -6.12 15.10
N GLN A 198 0.32 -5.78 13.87
CA GLN A 198 -0.42 -6.15 12.67
C GLN A 198 -0.59 -7.67 12.53
N GLU A 199 0.41 -8.46 12.95
CA GLU A 199 0.40 -9.93 12.87
C GLU A 199 -0.71 -10.59 13.70
N ASP A 200 -1.08 -9.95 14.81
CA ASP A 200 -2.16 -10.40 15.70
C ASP A 200 -3.52 -9.76 15.36
N ALA A 201 -3.55 -8.89 14.34
CA ALA A 201 -4.70 -8.09 13.97
C ALA A 201 -5.14 -8.34 12.52
N GLY A 202 -5.97 -7.44 12.02
CA GLY A 202 -6.54 -7.52 10.68
C GLY A 202 -7.67 -8.55 10.59
N ILE A 203 -8.60 -8.26 9.69
CA ILE A 203 -9.75 -9.09 9.39
C ILE A 203 -9.42 -9.84 8.11
N ASP A 204 -9.46 -11.18 8.14
CA ASP A 204 -9.49 -11.97 6.90
C ASP A 204 -10.83 -11.70 6.21
N PRO A 205 -10.85 -10.99 5.07
CA PRO A 205 -12.10 -10.53 4.49
C PRO A 205 -12.93 -11.69 3.97
N TYR A 206 -12.31 -12.77 3.46
CA TYR A 206 -13.03 -13.91 2.92
C TYR A 206 -13.75 -14.68 4.02
N VAL A 207 -13.06 -14.96 5.13
CA VAL A 207 -13.67 -15.65 6.29
C VAL A 207 -14.73 -14.74 6.93
N PHE A 208 -14.42 -13.45 7.11
CA PHE A 208 -15.34 -12.53 7.78
C PHE A 208 -16.61 -12.31 6.97
N LEU A 209 -16.54 -12.29 5.64
CA LEU A 209 -17.68 -12.07 4.75
C LEU A 209 -18.43 -13.38 4.42
N GLY A 210 -17.86 -14.56 4.69
CA GLY A 210 -18.44 -15.85 4.32
C GLY A 210 -18.25 -16.18 2.83
N LEU A 211 -17.08 -15.82 2.29
CA LEU A 211 -16.71 -15.94 0.87
C LEU A 211 -15.57 -16.97 0.66
N GLU A 212 -15.38 -17.91 1.58
CA GLU A 212 -14.26 -18.86 1.57
C GLU A 212 -14.23 -19.73 0.31
N SER A 213 -15.39 -20.01 -0.29
CA SER A 213 -15.48 -20.77 -1.54
C SER A 213 -14.89 -20.04 -2.74
N ILE A 214 -14.76 -18.70 -2.69
CA ILE A 214 -14.27 -17.87 -3.80
C ILE A 214 -12.73 -17.74 -3.76
N ARG A 215 -12.12 -17.90 -2.58
CA ARG A 215 -10.68 -17.75 -2.37
C ARG A 215 -9.82 -18.74 -3.16
N VAL A 216 -10.39 -19.86 -3.59
CA VAL A 216 -9.66 -21.02 -4.13
C VAL A 216 -9.08 -20.77 -5.54
N ASP A 217 -9.54 -19.74 -6.25
CA ASP A 217 -9.21 -19.58 -7.68
C ASP A 217 -8.09 -18.57 -7.98
N SER A 218 -7.70 -17.71 -7.03
CA SER A 218 -6.69 -16.67 -7.28
C SER A 218 -5.23 -17.12 -7.08
N GLU A 219 -4.97 -18.00 -6.10
CA GLU A 219 -3.60 -18.49 -5.83
C GLU A 219 -3.08 -19.45 -6.91
N THR A 220 -3.97 -20.16 -7.61
CA THR A 220 -3.56 -21.11 -8.66
C THR A 220 -3.34 -20.46 -10.04
N ALA A 221 -3.68 -19.18 -10.20
CA ALA A 221 -3.53 -18.46 -11.47
C ALA A 221 -2.12 -17.86 -11.68
N VAL A 222 -1.29 -17.76 -10.63
CA VAL A 222 0.04 -17.13 -10.71
C VAL A 222 1.13 -18.10 -11.23
N ASP A 223 0.85 -19.40 -11.31
CA ASP A 223 1.80 -20.45 -11.73
C ASP A 223 1.58 -20.97 -13.18
N ARG A 224 0.86 -20.24 -14.04
CA ARG A 224 0.65 -20.59 -15.47
C ARG A 224 1.14 -19.50 -16.42
#